data_AF-A0A8C5S3W5-F1
#
_entry.id   AF-A0A8C5S3W5-F1
#
_cell.length_a   1.000
_cell.length_b   1.000
_cell.length_c   1.000
_cell.angle_alpha   90.00
_cell.angle_beta   90.00
_cell.angle_gamma   90.00
#
_symmetry.space_group_name_H-M   'P 1'
#
loop_
_entity.id
_entity.type
_entity.pdbx_description
1 polymer ?
#
loop_
_entity_poly.entity_id
_entity_poly.type
_entity_poly.pdbx_seq_one_letter_code
_entity_poly.pdbx_strand_id
1 'polypeptide(L)'
;SIFSVFQHRPTIFRDTKPDFVKADHTDELNFVFGTLFLSNTTIFSEVTEEEKQLSRTIMKYWSNFAHNGNPNGEGLVEWPQYGSQEEYLELNLEQRKSEKLRNGDVDFWLKTLPEKMKTITEEGKHYPGAVKCLRCVHGTSLVWI
;
A
#
# COMPACT_ATOMS: atom_id res chain seq x y z
N SER A 1 0.81 -5.93 17.27
CA SER A 1 0.51 -4.90 16.25
C SER A 1 -0.70 -5.31 15.45
N ILE A 2 -1.35 -4.39 14.73
CA ILE A 2 -2.44 -4.69 13.79
C ILE A 2 -2.03 -4.19 12.40
N PHE A 3 -2.55 -4.82 11.35
CA PHE A 3 -2.26 -4.44 9.96
C PHE A 3 -3.51 -4.59 9.09
N SER A 4 -3.75 -3.64 8.19
CA SER A 4 -4.87 -3.65 7.27
C SER A 4 -4.49 -3.12 5.89
N VAL A 5 -5.25 -3.54 4.88
CA VAL A 5 -5.15 -3.03 3.51
C VAL A 5 -6.51 -2.53 3.04
N PHE A 6 -6.58 -1.25 2.69
CA PHE A 6 -7.76 -0.68 2.05
C PHE A 6 -7.77 -1.00 0.55
N GLN A 7 -8.87 -1.55 0.05
CA GLN A 7 -8.98 -2.05 -1.34
C GLN A 7 -10.21 -1.52 -2.09
N HIS A 8 -11.09 -0.78 -1.43
CA HIS A 8 -12.30 -0.24 -2.04
C HIS A 8 -11.99 0.97 -2.93
N ARG A 9 -12.57 1.03 -4.13
CA ARG A 9 -12.50 2.20 -5.01
C ARG A 9 -13.71 3.11 -4.72
N PRO A 10 -13.51 4.33 -4.20
CA PRO A 10 -14.63 5.21 -3.84
C PRO A 10 -15.44 5.67 -5.07
N THR A 11 -16.77 5.67 -4.95
CA THR A 11 -17.68 6.12 -6.02
C THR A 11 -17.44 7.57 -6.42
N ILE A 12 -17.06 8.42 -5.47
CA ILE A 12 -16.76 9.84 -5.72
C ILE A 12 -15.64 10.07 -6.75
N PHE A 13 -14.82 9.05 -7.02
CA PHE A 13 -13.74 9.11 -8.00
C PHE A 13 -14.03 8.33 -9.29
N ARG A 14 -15.26 7.84 -9.47
CA ARG A 14 -15.67 7.04 -10.63
C ARG A 14 -15.33 7.72 -11.95
N ASP A 15 -15.68 9.00 -12.08
CA ASP A 15 -15.52 9.74 -13.33
C ASP A 15 -14.18 10.48 -13.46
N THR A 16 -13.42 10.58 -12.37
CA THR A 16 -12.14 11.30 -12.33
C THR A 16 -10.92 10.40 -12.43
N LYS A 17 -11.05 9.11 -12.08
CA LYS A 17 -9.96 8.12 -12.14
C LYS A 17 -10.26 7.09 -13.22
N PRO A 18 -9.28 6.59 -13.99
CA PRO A 18 -9.50 5.45 -14.88
C PRO A 18 -9.93 4.18 -14.13
N ASP A 19 -10.75 3.32 -14.74
CA ASP A 19 -11.34 2.13 -14.09
C ASP A 19 -10.33 1.11 -13.57
N PHE A 20 -9.14 1.04 -14.18
CA PHE A 20 -8.07 0.14 -13.73
C PHE A 20 -7.44 0.56 -12.39
N VAL A 21 -7.63 1.82 -11.98
CA VAL A 21 -7.16 2.31 -10.68
C VAL A 21 -8.10 1.79 -9.61
N LYS A 22 -7.61 0.97 -8.69
CA LYS A 22 -8.41 0.45 -7.56
C LYS A 22 -8.42 1.48 -6.42
N ALA A 23 -8.28 1.04 -5.18
CA ALA A 23 -7.94 1.93 -4.07
C ALA A 23 -6.60 2.62 -4.37
N ASP A 24 -6.64 3.93 -4.40
CA ASP A 24 -5.47 4.79 -4.59
C ASP A 24 -4.98 5.33 -3.24
N HIS A 25 -3.85 6.03 -3.27
CA HIS A 25 -3.31 6.67 -2.09
C HIS A 25 -4.34 7.66 -1.50
N THR A 26 -4.57 7.56 -0.19
CA THR A 26 -5.49 8.40 0.62
C THR A 26 -6.99 8.20 0.38
N ASP A 27 -7.39 7.27 -0.47
CA ASP A 27 -8.82 7.00 -0.71
C ASP A 27 -9.56 6.55 0.58
N GLU A 28 -8.86 5.97 1.54
CA GLU A 28 -9.39 5.55 2.84
C GLU A 28 -9.80 6.71 3.75
N LEU A 29 -9.23 7.91 3.56
CA LEU A 29 -9.42 9.03 4.48
C LEU A 29 -10.90 9.45 4.58
N ASN A 30 -11.63 9.41 3.48
CA ASN A 30 -13.06 9.75 3.48
C ASN A 30 -13.88 8.79 4.36
N PHE A 31 -13.47 7.53 4.41
CA PHE A 31 -14.12 6.50 5.22
C PHE A 31 -13.73 6.60 6.68
N VAL A 32 -12.45 6.89 6.98
CA VAL A 32 -11.92 7.04 8.35
C VAL A 32 -12.51 8.27 9.03
N PHE A 33 -12.62 9.40 8.33
CA PHE A 33 -13.12 10.65 8.90
C PHE A 33 -14.65 10.84 8.79
N GLY A 34 -15.34 9.93 8.09
CA GLY A 34 -16.79 10.02 7.91
C GLY A 34 -17.24 11.22 7.07
N THR A 35 -16.38 11.72 6.16
CA THR A 35 -16.71 12.85 5.29
C THR A 35 -17.89 12.54 4.37
N LEU A 36 -18.12 11.25 4.09
CA LEU A 36 -19.26 10.71 3.35
C LEU A 36 -20.63 11.07 3.96
N PHE A 37 -20.69 11.46 5.24
CA PHE A 37 -21.92 11.86 5.94
C PHE A 37 -22.17 13.38 5.94
N LEU A 38 -21.28 14.17 5.34
CA LEU A 38 -21.44 15.62 5.25
C LEU A 38 -22.54 15.95 4.24
N SER A 39 -23.71 16.32 4.75
CA SER A 39 -24.97 16.45 4.00
C SER A 39 -25.05 17.63 3.03
N ASN A 40 -24.01 18.47 2.92
CA ASN A 40 -24.07 19.76 2.22
C ASN A 40 -23.07 19.94 1.07
N THR A 41 -22.37 18.88 0.64
CA THR A 41 -21.40 18.99 -0.46
C THR A 41 -21.85 18.20 -1.68
N THR A 42 -21.80 18.82 -2.86
CA THR A 42 -22.06 18.17 -4.16
C THR A 42 -21.10 17.02 -4.46
N ILE A 43 -19.96 16.95 -3.78
CA ILE A 43 -18.92 15.93 -3.97
C ILE A 43 -19.37 14.56 -3.45
N PHE A 44 -20.19 14.50 -2.39
CA PHE A 44 -20.63 13.26 -1.75
C PHE A 44 -22.08 12.89 -2.11
N SER A 45 -22.67 13.48 -3.16
CA SER A 45 -24.06 13.22 -3.54
C SER A 45 -24.32 11.82 -4.07
N GLU A 46 -23.28 11.14 -4.59
CA GLU A 46 -23.38 9.83 -5.23
C GLU A 46 -22.81 8.67 -4.38
N VAL A 47 -22.55 8.92 -3.09
CA VAL A 47 -22.03 7.88 -2.19
C VAL A 47 -23.09 6.79 -1.96
N THR A 48 -22.69 5.53 -2.13
CA THR A 48 -23.62 4.40 -1.97
C THR A 48 -23.86 4.06 -0.49
N GLU A 49 -24.92 3.30 -0.20
CA GLU A 49 -25.21 2.92 1.19
C GLU A 49 -24.21 1.88 1.71
N GLU A 50 -23.65 1.05 0.83
CA GLU A 50 -22.57 0.13 1.13
C GLU A 50 -21.28 0.89 1.51
N GLU A 51 -20.99 2.01 0.86
CA GLU A 51 -19.84 2.86 1.22
C GLU A 51 -20.02 3.55 2.57
N LYS A 52 -21.23 4.02 2.86
CA LYS A 52 -21.56 4.53 4.20
C LYS A 52 -21.45 3.44 5.24
N GLN A 53 -21.88 2.22 4.94
CA GLN A 53 -21.71 1.08 5.84
C GLN A 53 -20.24 0.75 6.07
N LEU A 54 -19.43 0.74 5.01
CA LEU A 54 -17.99 0.57 5.10
C LEU A 54 -17.34 1.66 5.97
N SER A 55 -17.74 2.93 5.82
CA SER A 55 -17.23 4.03 6.65
C SER A 55 -17.62 3.84 8.12
N ARG A 56 -18.87 3.46 8.43
CA ARG A 56 -19.28 3.13 9.80
C ARG A 56 -18.43 2.00 10.39
N THR A 57 -18.17 0.96 9.61
CA THR A 57 -17.32 -0.17 10.01
C THR A 57 -15.88 0.29 10.31
N ILE A 58 -15.26 1.06 9.41
CA ILE A 58 -13.90 1.57 9.57
C ILE A 58 -13.82 2.49 10.80
N MET A 59 -14.74 3.45 10.93
CA MET A 59 -14.79 4.32 12.11
C MET A 59 -14.92 3.53 13.41
N LYS A 60 -15.73 2.45 13.42
CA LYS A 60 -15.88 1.59 14.60
C LYS A 60 -14.58 0.88 14.97
N TYR A 61 -13.86 0.30 14.00
CA TYR A 61 -12.54 -0.28 14.26
C TYR A 61 -11.57 0.74 14.84
N TRP A 62 -11.48 1.93 14.23
CA TRP A 62 -10.59 2.99 14.68
C TRP A 62 -10.95 3.53 16.06
N SER A 63 -12.24 3.73 16.35
CA SER A 63 -12.71 4.18 17.66
C SER A 63 -12.47 3.15 18.75
N ASN A 64 -12.69 1.86 18.46
CA ASN A 64 -12.41 0.77 19.40
C ASN A 64 -10.91 0.74 19.74
N PHE A 65 -10.06 0.78 18.71
CA PHE A 65 -8.61 0.79 18.89
C PHE A 65 -8.14 2.01 19.70
N ALA A 66 -8.67 3.21 19.40
CA ALA A 66 -8.34 4.41 20.17
C ALA A 66 -8.79 4.32 21.63
N HIS A 67 -9.91 3.65 21.90
CA HIS A 67 -10.47 3.52 23.25
C HIS A 67 -9.73 2.50 24.12
N ASN A 68 -9.36 1.33 23.60
CA ASN A 68 -8.83 0.21 24.41
C ASN A 68 -7.64 -0.53 23.80
N GLY A 69 -7.10 -0.09 22.66
CA GLY A 69 -5.98 -0.74 21.96
C GLY A 69 -6.38 -2.00 21.18
N ASN A 70 -7.67 -2.33 21.09
CA ASN A 70 -8.21 -3.47 20.35
C ASN A 70 -9.29 -2.99 19.36
N PRO A 71 -9.12 -3.15 18.04
CA PRO A 71 -10.10 -2.67 17.06
C PRO A 71 -11.41 -3.49 17.07
N ASN A 72 -11.41 -4.70 17.63
CA ASN A 72 -12.53 -5.64 17.55
C ASN A 72 -13.74 -5.25 18.39
N GLY A 73 -14.93 -5.72 17.99
CA GLY A 73 -16.19 -5.47 18.70
C GLY A 73 -17.38 -6.17 18.04
N GLU A 74 -18.54 -6.08 18.67
CA GLU A 74 -19.77 -6.72 18.17
C GLU A 74 -20.12 -6.28 16.74
N GLY A 75 -20.50 -7.23 15.89
CA GLY A 75 -20.90 -6.97 14.50
C GLY A 75 -19.74 -6.63 13.56
N LEU A 76 -18.49 -6.76 14.00
CA LEU A 76 -17.30 -6.59 13.17
C LEU A 76 -16.70 -7.95 12.79
N VAL A 77 -16.13 -8.03 11.59
CA VAL A 77 -15.21 -9.12 11.25
C VAL A 77 -13.99 -8.99 12.16
N GLU A 78 -13.47 -10.11 12.64
CA GLU A 78 -12.27 -10.09 13.47
C GLU A 78 -11.08 -9.50 12.69
N TRP A 79 -10.46 -8.47 13.26
CA TRP A 79 -9.18 -7.93 12.83
C TRP A 79 -8.07 -8.68 13.59
N PRO A 80 -7.33 -9.57 12.91
CA PRO A 80 -6.32 -10.39 13.56
C PRO A 80 -5.14 -9.55 14.05
N GLN A 81 -4.48 -10.05 15.09
CA GLN A 81 -3.20 -9.49 15.52
C GLN A 81 -2.13 -9.81 14.49
N TYR A 82 -1.43 -8.79 14.01
CA TYR A 82 -0.28 -8.99 13.13
C TYR A 82 0.86 -9.63 13.93
N GLY A 83 1.28 -10.81 13.49
CA GLY A 83 2.28 -11.66 14.13
C GLY A 83 3.06 -12.51 13.13
N SER A 84 3.53 -13.69 13.56
CA SER A 84 4.35 -14.59 12.73
C SER A 84 3.60 -15.15 11.51
N GLN A 85 2.27 -15.22 11.57
CA GLN A 85 1.45 -15.62 10.44
C GLN A 85 1.19 -14.47 9.46
N GLU A 86 1.60 -13.24 9.79
CA GLU A 86 1.43 -12.05 8.95
C GLU A 86 -0.03 -11.81 8.54
N GLU A 87 -0.96 -12.14 9.44
CA GLU A 87 -2.39 -11.98 9.23
C GLU A 87 -2.80 -10.50 9.26
N TYR A 88 -3.71 -10.13 8.38
CA TYR A 88 -4.18 -8.76 8.22
C TYR A 88 -5.65 -8.70 7.82
N LEU A 89 -6.25 -7.52 7.97
CA LEU A 89 -7.63 -7.26 7.56
C LEU A 89 -7.68 -6.54 6.21
N GLU A 90 -8.44 -7.10 5.28
CA GLU A 90 -8.82 -6.44 4.03
C GLU A 90 -10.06 -5.57 4.27
N LEU A 91 -9.92 -4.28 4.02
CA LEU A 91 -10.99 -3.30 4.09
C LEU A 91 -11.52 -3.05 2.67
N ASN A 92 -12.59 -3.76 2.34
CA ASN A 92 -13.40 -3.57 1.15
C ASN A 92 -14.89 -3.54 1.58
N LEU A 93 -15.85 -3.43 0.66
CA LEU A 93 -17.29 -3.51 0.99
C LEU A 93 -17.61 -4.75 1.86
N GLU A 94 -16.95 -5.87 1.58
CA GLU A 94 -16.87 -7.03 2.45
C GLU A 94 -15.49 -7.10 3.11
N GLN A 95 -15.43 -7.15 4.45
CA GLN A 95 -14.17 -7.28 5.16
C GLN A 95 -13.74 -8.75 5.21
N ARG A 96 -12.44 -9.00 4.98
CA ARG A 96 -11.89 -10.37 4.94
C ARG A 96 -10.57 -10.46 5.67
N LYS A 97 -10.32 -11.58 6.33
CA LYS A 97 -8.99 -11.91 6.87
C LYS A 97 -8.14 -12.49 5.75
N SER A 98 -6.87 -12.10 5.72
CA SER A 98 -5.89 -12.62 4.78
C SER A 98 -4.51 -12.65 5.46
N GLU A 99 -3.50 -13.21 4.81
CA GLU A 99 -2.15 -13.37 5.35
C GLU A 99 -1.07 -13.14 4.29
N LYS A 100 0.15 -12.82 4.73
CA LYS A 100 1.36 -12.77 3.89
C LYS A 100 1.21 -11.84 2.68
N LEU A 101 0.77 -10.61 2.94
CA LEU A 101 0.54 -9.60 1.91
C LEU A 101 1.78 -9.41 1.03
N ARG A 102 1.62 -9.65 -0.28
CA ARG A 102 2.66 -9.41 -1.30
C ARG A 102 4.03 -10.01 -0.92
N ASN A 103 4.02 -11.19 -0.30
CA ASN A 103 5.24 -11.82 0.25
C ASN A 103 6.41 -11.87 -0.75
N GLY A 104 6.15 -12.21 -2.01
CA GLY A 104 7.19 -12.21 -3.05
C GLY A 104 7.85 -10.84 -3.31
N ASP A 105 7.07 -9.75 -3.25
CA ASP A 105 7.60 -8.40 -3.38
C ASP A 105 8.38 -7.99 -2.13
N VAL A 106 7.86 -8.32 -0.94
CA VAL A 106 8.52 -8.06 0.34
C VAL A 106 9.87 -8.78 0.39
N ASP A 107 9.91 -10.05 0.02
CA ASP A 107 11.14 -10.85 -0.07
C ASP A 107 12.12 -10.25 -1.09
N PHE A 108 11.63 -9.83 -2.26
CA PHE A 108 12.48 -9.20 -3.27
C PHE A 108 13.16 -7.95 -2.73
N TRP A 109 12.41 -7.03 -2.12
CA TRP A 109 12.94 -5.75 -1.65
C TRP A 109 13.82 -5.89 -0.40
N LEU A 110 13.47 -6.80 0.53
CA LEU A 110 14.19 -6.94 1.80
C LEU A 110 15.38 -7.89 1.72
N LYS A 111 15.37 -8.88 0.82
CA LYS A 111 16.41 -9.91 0.72
C LYS A 111 17.12 -9.88 -0.63
N THR A 112 16.39 -10.16 -1.71
CA THR A 112 16.98 -10.39 -3.03
C THR A 112 17.74 -9.19 -3.56
N LEU A 113 17.15 -8.00 -3.50
CA LEU A 113 17.77 -6.79 -4.04
C LEU A 113 19.02 -6.37 -3.22
N PRO A 114 18.98 -6.28 -1.88
CA PRO A 114 20.16 -5.98 -1.08
C PRO A 114 21.32 -6.98 -1.27
N GLU A 115 21.01 -8.27 -1.36
CA GLU A 115 22.03 -9.31 -1.61
C GLU A 115 22.70 -9.12 -2.97
N LYS A 116 21.91 -8.94 -4.04
CA LYS A 116 22.44 -8.67 -5.37
C LYS A 116 23.30 -7.40 -5.41
N MET A 117 22.88 -6.35 -4.72
CA MET A 117 23.67 -5.10 -4.62
C MET A 117 25.02 -5.31 -3.94
N LYS A 118 25.08 -6.13 -2.87
CA LYS A 118 26.35 -6.46 -2.19
C LYS A 118 27.28 -7.22 -3.12
N THR A 119 26.77 -8.26 -3.79
CA THR A 119 27.55 -9.06 -4.75
C THR A 119 28.14 -8.18 -5.86
N ILE A 120 27.34 -7.32 -6.49
CA ILE A 120 27.81 -6.39 -7.53
C ILE A 120 28.91 -5.46 -7.00
N THR A 121 28.76 -4.97 -5.76
CA THR A 121 29.74 -4.06 -5.15
C THR A 121 31.06 -4.78 -4.83
N GLU A 122 31.00 -6.03 -4.40
CA GLU A 122 32.17 -6.87 -4.08
C GLU A 122 32.91 -7.30 -5.35
N GLU A 123 32.19 -7.70 -6.40
CA GLU A 123 32.75 -8.00 -7.71
C GLU A 123 33.41 -6.75 -8.34
N GLY A 124 32.78 -5.59 -8.22
CA GLY A 124 33.35 -4.31 -8.66
C GLY A 124 34.61 -3.89 -7.88
N LYS A 125 34.75 -4.34 -6.62
CA LYS A 125 35.98 -4.16 -5.82
C LYS A 125 37.08 -5.15 -6.20
N HIS A 126 36.73 -6.35 -6.70
CA HIS A 126 37.69 -7.37 -7.12
C HIS A 126 38.44 -7.01 -8.43
N TYR A 127 37.86 -6.12 -9.25
CA TYR A 127 38.50 -5.57 -10.45
C TYR A 127 38.67 -4.03 -10.35
N PRO A 128 39.61 -3.51 -9.55
CA PRO A 128 39.77 -2.08 -9.31
C PRO A 128 40.25 -1.27 -10.54
N GLY A 129 40.52 -1.93 -11.67
CA GLY A 129 41.07 -1.31 -12.88
C GLY A 129 40.05 -0.95 -13.98
N ALA A 130 38.77 -1.33 -13.86
CA ALA A 130 37.88 -1.32 -15.02
C ALA A 130 36.64 -0.42 -14.92
N VAL A 131 36.69 0.74 -14.24
CA VAL A 131 35.76 1.83 -14.58
C VAL A 131 36.39 3.19 -14.28
N LYS A 132 37.20 3.72 -15.21
CA LYS A 132 37.35 5.17 -15.35
C LYS A 132 36.32 5.58 -16.41
N CYS A 133 35.22 6.17 -15.99
CA CYS A 133 34.26 6.79 -16.89
C CYS A 133 34.99 7.94 -17.61
N LEU A 134 35.52 7.66 -18.81
CA LEU A 134 36.06 8.66 -19.69
C LEU A 134 34.89 9.51 -20.16
N ARG A 135 34.86 10.74 -19.63
CA ARG A 135 34.01 11.84 -20.07
C ARG A 135 33.90 11.80 -21.60
N CYS A 136 32.70 11.54 -22.12
CA CYS A 136 32.42 11.63 -23.56
C CYS A 136 32.69 13.07 -24.02
N VAL A 137 33.87 13.32 -24.57
CA VAL A 137 34.16 14.53 -25.33
C VAL A 137 34.37 14.08 -26.77
N HIS A 138 33.31 14.26 -27.54
CA HIS A 138 33.23 14.32 -28.99
C HIS A 138 34.51 13.97 -29.78
N GLY A 139 34.42 12.90 -30.56
CA GLY A 139 35.03 12.85 -31.89
C GLY A 139 36.35 12.10 -31.99
N THR A 140 36.29 11.07 -32.85
CA THR A 140 37.38 10.48 -33.65
C THR A 140 38.27 9.40 -33.04
N SER A 141 38.29 8.29 -33.81
CA SER A 141 39.24 7.18 -33.87
C SER A 141 39.40 6.25 -32.67
N LEU A 142 38.82 5.06 -32.82
CA LEU A 142 39.29 3.83 -32.19
C LEU A 142 40.58 3.36 -32.90
N VAL A 143 41.71 3.38 -32.20
CA VAL A 143 42.87 2.53 -32.48
C VAL A 143 43.20 1.78 -31.20
N TRP A 144 43.31 0.45 -31.33
CA TRP A 144 43.46 -0.56 -30.28
C TRP A 144 44.85 -0.56 -29.62
N ILE A 145 44.91 -1.07 -28.38
CA ILE A 145 45.65 -2.30 -28.04
C ILE A 145 44.75 -3.14 -27.13
#